data_AF-A0A2I1R0J9-F1
#
_entry.id   AF-A0A2I1R0J9-F1
#
_cell.length_a   1.000
_cell.length_b   1.000
_cell.length_c   1.000
_cell.angle_alpha   90.00
_cell.angle_beta   90.00
_cell.angle_gamma   90.00
#
_symmetry.space_group_name_H-M   'P 1'
#
loop_
_entity.id
_entity.type
_entity.pdbx_description
1 polymer ?
#
loop_
_entity_poly.entity_id
_entity_poly.type
_entity_poly.pdbx_seq_one_letter_code
_entity_poly.pdbx_strand_id
1 'polypeptide(L)'
;MANLNQKVAVVTGASAGLGRGIALRLASDGANLAICARGKAALDEVADELRARGAEVYAQTCDVSKPDELQNFVRKAGQAPRSGVTEL
;
A
#
# COMPACT_ATOMS: atom_id res chain seq x y z
N MET A 1 16.02 -12.28 5.18
CA MET A 1 14.95 -11.28 4.95
C MET A 1 13.69 -11.74 5.64
N ALA A 2 12.83 -10.83 6.09
CA ALA A 2 11.61 -11.16 6.82
C ALA A 2 10.53 -11.70 5.86
N ASN A 3 9.80 -12.73 6.27
CA ASN A 3 8.65 -13.24 5.51
C ASN A 3 7.43 -12.35 5.81
N LEU A 4 6.92 -11.65 4.81
CA LEU A 4 5.79 -10.72 4.94
C LEU A 4 4.50 -11.26 4.33
N ASN A 5 4.45 -12.55 3.98
CA ASN A 5 3.23 -13.18 3.47
C ASN A 5 2.08 -12.93 4.46
N GLN A 6 0.89 -12.62 3.92
CA GLN A 6 -0.31 -12.33 4.70
C GLN A 6 -0.21 -11.10 5.61
N LYS A 7 0.82 -10.25 5.45
CA LYS A 7 0.90 -8.95 6.12
C LYS A 7 0.50 -7.84 5.17
N VAL A 8 -0.09 -6.79 5.74
CA VAL A 8 -0.36 -5.54 5.02
C VAL A 8 0.63 -4.49 5.49
N ALA A 9 1.37 -3.92 4.55
CA ALA A 9 2.24 -2.78 4.77
C ALA A 9 1.56 -1.49 4.31
N VAL A 10 1.56 -0.47 5.18
CA VAL A 10 1.09 0.86 4.85
C VAL A 10 2.29 1.72 4.45
N VAL A 11 2.26 2.32 3.25
CA VAL A 11 3.33 3.18 2.76
C VAL A 11 2.75 4.53 2.34
N THR A 12 3.18 5.59 3.01
CA THR A 12 2.87 6.97 2.64
C THR A 12 3.94 7.53 1.71
N GLY A 13 3.58 8.49 0.85
CA GLY A 13 4.51 9.03 -0.15
C GLY A 13 4.97 7.98 -1.16
N ALA A 14 4.15 6.95 -1.41
CA ALA A 14 4.54 5.78 -2.20
C ALA A 14 4.70 6.05 -3.70
N SER A 15 4.27 7.21 -4.19
CA SER A 15 4.30 7.55 -5.61
C SER A 15 5.69 7.82 -6.19
N ALA A 16 6.73 8.02 -5.36
CA ALA A 16 8.08 8.32 -5.83
C ALA A 16 9.17 8.02 -4.80
N GLY A 17 10.44 8.11 -5.23
CA GLY A 17 11.62 8.09 -4.36
C GLY A 17 11.70 6.88 -3.43
N LEU A 18 11.98 7.14 -2.15
CA LEU A 18 12.10 6.09 -1.12
C LEU A 18 10.78 5.36 -0.89
N GLY A 19 9.64 6.06 -0.87
CA GLY A 19 8.34 5.45 -0.65
C GLY A 19 8.03 4.39 -1.71
N ARG A 20 8.28 4.72 -2.99
CA ARG A 20 8.15 3.76 -4.10
C ARG A 20 9.10 2.57 -3.93
N GLY A 21 10.38 2.82 -3.65
CA GLY A 21 11.37 1.76 -3.47
C GLY A 21 11.03 0.80 -2.32
N ILE A 22 10.57 1.35 -1.20
CA ILE A 22 10.11 0.58 -0.04
C ILE A 22 8.90 -0.27 -0.41
N ALA A 23 7.88 0.32 -1.05
CA ALA A 23 6.68 -0.41 -1.45
C ALA A 23 7.02 -1.60 -2.38
N LEU A 24 7.86 -1.36 -3.39
CA LEU A 24 8.28 -2.40 -4.33
C LEU A 24 9.05 -3.53 -3.65
N ARG A 25 9.90 -3.20 -2.67
CA ARG A 25 10.63 -4.20 -1.91
C ARG A 25 9.72 -5.01 -1.01
N LEU A 26 8.80 -4.36 -0.29
CA LEU A 26 7.84 -5.04 0.58
C LEU A 26 6.93 -5.99 -0.21
N ALA A 27 6.50 -5.59 -1.40
CA ALA A 27 5.77 -6.48 -2.31
C ALA A 27 6.61 -7.69 -2.74
N SER A 28 7.88 -7.49 -3.08
CA SER A 28 8.80 -8.60 -3.39
C SER A 28 9.08 -9.52 -2.19
N ASP A 29 8.96 -9.03 -0.97
CA ASP A 29 9.06 -9.81 0.26
C ASP A 29 7.71 -10.48 0.65
N GLY A 30 6.66 -10.34 -0.19
CA GLY A 30 5.36 -11.01 -0.07
C GLY A 30 4.26 -10.24 0.64
N ALA A 31 4.47 -8.95 0.95
CA ALA A 31 3.46 -8.12 1.58
C ALA A 31 2.37 -7.69 0.60
N ASN A 32 1.14 -7.55 1.11
CA ASN A 32 0.11 -6.73 0.50
C ASN A 32 0.29 -5.27 0.91
N LEU A 33 -0.13 -4.34 0.06
CA LEU A 33 0.22 -2.93 0.18
C LEU A 33 -1.01 -2.04 0.28
N ALA A 34 -1.00 -1.11 1.24
CA ALA A 34 -1.86 0.04 1.26
C ALA A 34 -1.00 1.30 1.03
N ILE A 35 -1.19 1.95 -0.10
CA ILE A 35 -0.35 3.06 -0.53
C ILE A 35 -1.12 4.37 -0.63
N CYS A 36 -0.48 5.47 -0.24
CA CYS A 36 -1.04 6.80 -0.45
C CYS A 36 -0.01 7.83 -0.87
N ALA A 37 -0.47 8.80 -1.65
CA ALA A 37 0.26 9.99 -2.05
C ALA A 37 -0.73 11.08 -2.52
N ARG A 38 -0.22 12.27 -2.81
CA ARG A 38 -1.03 13.39 -3.34
C ARG A 38 -1.29 13.26 -4.85
N GLY A 39 -0.33 12.73 -5.61
CA GLY A 39 -0.44 12.62 -7.06
C GLY A 39 -1.08 11.31 -7.48
N LYS A 40 -2.29 11.36 -8.06
CA LYS A 40 -3.04 10.16 -8.46
C LYS A 40 -2.34 9.34 -9.54
N ALA A 41 -1.90 9.97 -10.64
CA ALA A 41 -1.29 9.26 -11.77
C ALA A 41 -0.06 8.43 -11.35
N ALA A 42 0.91 9.07 -10.68
CA ALA A 42 2.10 8.38 -10.18
C ALA A 42 1.77 7.32 -9.11
N LEU A 43 0.71 7.51 -8.32
CA LEU A 43 0.27 6.49 -7.36
C LEU A 43 -0.33 5.27 -8.06
N ASP A 44 -1.12 5.48 -9.11
CA ASP A 44 -1.72 4.41 -9.91
C ASP A 44 -0.64 3.59 -10.63
N GLU A 45 0.36 4.26 -11.22
CA GLU A 45 1.51 3.58 -11.86
C GLU A 45 2.23 2.65 -10.87
N VAL A 46 2.52 3.15 -9.66
CA VAL A 46 3.13 2.33 -8.61
C VAL A 46 2.20 1.21 -8.18
N ALA A 47 0.88 1.45 -8.08
CA ALA A 47 -0.07 0.40 -7.74
C ALA A 47 -0.06 -0.74 -8.76
N ASP A 48 0.03 -0.42 -10.05
CA ASP A 48 0.08 -1.42 -11.12
C ASP A 48 1.40 -2.20 -11.11
N GLU A 49 2.53 -1.54 -10.85
CA GLU A 49 3.81 -2.22 -10.66
C GLU A 49 3.80 -3.19 -9.47
N LEU A 50 3.15 -2.81 -8.37
CA LEU A 50 3.00 -3.65 -7.18
C LEU A 50 2.10 -4.86 -7.46
N ARG A 51 0.98 -4.66 -8.17
CA ARG A 51 0.10 -5.75 -8.61
C ARG A 51 0.80 -6.71 -9.55
N ALA A 52 1.62 -6.20 -10.47
CA ALA A 52 2.42 -7.02 -11.38
C ALA A 52 3.44 -7.91 -10.63
N ARG A 53 3.80 -7.55 -9.39
CA ARG A 53 4.65 -8.35 -8.49
C ARG A 53 3.86 -9.35 -7.64
N GLY A 54 2.55 -9.44 -7.82
CA GLY A 54 1.68 -10.36 -7.10
C GLY A 54 1.15 -9.85 -5.76
N ALA A 55 1.38 -8.58 -5.42
CA ALA A 55 0.81 -7.99 -4.21
C ALA A 55 -0.65 -7.53 -4.45
N GLU A 56 -1.50 -7.69 -3.44
CA GLU A 56 -2.77 -6.96 -3.40
C GLU A 56 -2.51 -5.51 -3.00
N VAL A 57 -3.16 -4.57 -3.69
CA VAL A 57 -2.88 -3.14 -3.52
C VAL A 57 -4.14 -2.31 -3.33
N TYR A 58 -4.23 -1.69 -2.16
CA TYR A 58 -5.15 -0.58 -1.89
C TYR A 58 -4.43 0.75 -2.12
N ALA A 59 -4.86 1.51 -3.14
CA ALA A 59 -4.29 2.83 -3.44
C ALA A 59 -5.34 3.91 -3.18
N GLN A 60 -4.98 4.94 -2.41
CA GLN A 60 -5.84 6.09 -2.17
C GLN A 60 -5.02 7.37 -2.17
N THR A 61 -5.52 8.40 -2.85
CA THR A 61 -4.95 9.75 -2.69
C THR A 61 -5.16 10.23 -1.25
N CYS A 62 -4.11 10.77 -0.65
CA CYS A 62 -4.12 11.29 0.71
C CYS A 62 -3.06 12.38 0.86
N ASP A 63 -3.44 13.51 1.42
CA ASP A 63 -2.51 14.47 1.99
C ASP A 63 -2.32 14.15 3.48
N VAL A 64 -1.13 13.64 3.83
CA VAL A 64 -0.79 13.26 5.21
C VAL A 64 -0.70 14.45 6.17
N SER A 65 -0.65 15.69 5.66
CA SER A 65 -0.72 16.90 6.49
C SER A 65 -2.12 17.18 7.03
N LYS A 66 -3.16 16.53 6.46
CA LYS A 66 -4.54 16.65 6.88
C LYS A 66 -4.95 15.41 7.70
N PRO A 67 -5.18 15.56 9.02
CA PRO A 67 -5.49 14.43 9.90
C PRO A 67 -6.70 13.61 9.45
N ASP A 68 -7.74 14.25 8.94
CA ASP A 68 -8.96 13.56 8.51
C ASP A 68 -8.74 12.67 7.29
N GLU A 69 -7.93 13.14 6.32
CA GLU A 69 -7.58 12.34 5.14
C GLU A 69 -6.75 11.11 5.53
N LEU A 70 -5.77 11.30 6.44
CA LEU A 70 -4.94 10.21 6.94
C LEU A 70 -5.75 9.19 7.75
N GLN A 71 -6.63 9.64 8.64
CA GLN A 71 -7.50 8.74 9.41
C GLN A 71 -8.43 7.94 8.50
N ASN A 72 -9.00 8.58 7.48
CA ASN A 72 -9.82 7.90 6.49
C ASN A 72 -9.02 6.86 5.70
N PHE A 73 -7.81 7.18 5.28
CA PHE A 73 -6.92 6.26 4.59
C PHE A 73 -6.59 5.04 5.46
N VAL A 74 -6.15 5.23 6.71
CA VAL A 74 -5.79 4.14 7.62
C VAL A 74 -6.98 3.24 7.91
N ARG A 75 -8.16 3.82 8.16
CA ARG A 75 -9.40 3.06 8.37
C ARG A 75 -9.73 2.18 7.18
N LYS A 76 -9.70 2.71 5.96
CA LYS A 76 -9.98 1.95 4.74
C LYS A 76 -8.90 0.91 4.43
N ALA A 77 -7.63 1.23 4.68
CA ALA A 77 -6.53 0.28 4.56
C ALA A 77 -6.70 -0.92 5.50
N GLY A 78 -7.24 -0.69 6.71
CA GLY A 78 -7.59 -1.76 7.65
C GLY A 78 -8.71 -2.70 7.18
N GLN A 79 -9.56 -2.23 6.26
CA GLN A 79 -10.72 -2.93 5.71
C GLN A 79 -10.48 -3.48 4.30
N ALA A 80 -9.32 -3.20 3.69
CA ALA A 80 -9.02 -3.66 2.34
C ALA A 80 -9.07 -5.20 2.29
N PRO A 81 -9.63 -5.78 1.20
CA PRO A 81 -9.71 -7.23 1.04
C PRO A 81 -8.32 -7.86 1.17
N ARG A 82 -8.23 -8.97 1.92
CA ARG A 82 -7.00 -9.75 2.07
C ARG A 82 -7.27 -11.18 1.59
N SER A 83 -6.72 -11.60 0.45
CA SER A 83 -6.76 -13.00 0.07
C SER A 83 -5.84 -13.82 0.98
N GLY A 84 -6.42 -14.39 2.03
CA GLY A 84 -5.75 -15.35 2.92
C GLY A 84 -5.93 -15.13 4.42
N VAL A 85 -6.71 -14.13 4.85
CA VAL A 85 -7.23 -14.10 6.23
C VAL A 85 -8.55 -14.88 6.25
N THR A 86 -8.45 -16.21 6.24
CA THR A 86 -9.56 -17.05 6.71
C THR A 86 -9.58 -16.91 8.23
N GLU A 87 -10.61 -16.26 8.75
CA GLU A 87 -10.90 -16.21 10.18
C GLU A 87 -11.00 -17.65 10.75
N LEU A 88 -10.32 -17.90 11.87
CA LEU A 88 -10.59 -19.02 12.79
C LEU A 88 -11.53 -18.53 13.89
#